data_AF-A0A7W2RWU4-F1
#
_entry.id   AF-A0A7W2RWU4-F1
#
_cell.length_a   1.000
_cell.length_b   1.000
_cell.length_c   1.000
_cell.angle_alpha   90.00
_cell.angle_beta   90.00
_cell.angle_gamma   90.00
#
_symmetry.space_group_name_H-M   'P 1'
#
loop_
_entity.id
_entity.type
_entity.pdbx_description
1 polymer ?
#
loop_
_entity_poly.entity_id
_entity_poly.type
_entity_poly.pdbx_seq_one_letter_code
_entity_poly.pdbx_strand_id
1 'polypeptide(L)'
;MKKKFTGVFEISSVLKTLALCVLTLGAYLIYKLYRFSCQINQHTEFKISQTFIFLTIALYSISFCHLIYGLANLHDLTILTSSIGSHVISSIFDITWIILVRNRINLIAGSNKGDKLWLHPFKTSILHVIYMQHKINQGLAKNAI
;
A
#
# COMPACT_ATOMS: atom_id res chain seq x y z
N MET A 1 1.89 11.86 -25.06
CA MET A 1 2.24 10.87 -24.02
C MET A 1 1.02 9.98 -23.79
N LYS A 2 1.15 8.65 -23.89
CA LYS A 2 0.01 7.72 -23.74
C LYS A 2 -0.66 7.89 -22.36
N LYS A 3 -1.99 7.77 -22.33
CA LYS A 3 -2.93 7.84 -21.19
C LYS A 3 -2.68 6.74 -20.12
N LYS A 4 -1.45 6.61 -19.61
CA LYS A 4 -0.97 5.40 -18.93
C LYS A 4 -1.69 5.08 -17.60
N PHE A 5 -2.06 6.09 -16.82
CA PHE A 5 -2.86 5.88 -15.59
C PHE A 5 -4.37 6.03 -15.81
N THR A 6 -4.78 6.72 -16.88
CA THR A 6 -6.19 6.98 -17.18
C THR A 6 -6.88 5.67 -17.50
N GLY A 7 -8.00 5.40 -16.82
CA GLY A 7 -8.72 4.13 -16.97
C GLY A 7 -8.16 2.98 -16.12
N VAL A 8 -7.09 3.20 -15.35
CA VAL A 8 -6.58 2.24 -14.35
C VAL A 8 -6.78 2.79 -12.93
N PHE A 9 -6.36 4.03 -12.70
CA PHE A 9 -6.39 4.66 -11.39
C PHE A 9 -7.27 5.91 -11.38
N GLU A 10 -7.70 6.29 -10.18
CA GLU A 10 -8.51 7.47 -9.92
C GLU A 10 -7.72 8.51 -9.13
N ILE A 11 -8.01 9.78 -9.40
CA ILE A 11 -7.52 10.90 -8.58
C ILE A 11 -8.20 10.79 -7.21
N SER A 12 -7.41 10.89 -6.14
CA SER A 12 -7.95 10.99 -4.79
C SER A 12 -7.08 11.85 -3.88
N SER A 13 -7.67 12.44 -2.84
CA SER A 13 -6.94 13.34 -1.96
C SER A 13 -5.84 12.62 -1.18
N VAL A 14 -4.60 13.11 -1.32
CA VAL A 14 -3.42 12.63 -0.58
C VAL A 14 -3.57 12.95 0.90
N LEU A 15 -4.08 14.14 1.24
CA LEU A 15 -4.32 14.56 2.61
C LEU A 15 -5.38 13.68 3.29
N LYS A 16 -6.47 13.35 2.59
CA LYS A 16 -7.48 12.40 3.07
C LYS A 16 -6.87 11.01 3.31
N THR A 17 -6.04 10.55 2.38
CA THR A 17 -5.34 9.26 2.52
C THR A 17 -4.44 9.24 3.75
N LEU A 18 -3.64 10.29 3.95
CA LEU A 18 -2.78 10.44 5.13
C LEU A 18 -3.61 10.46 6.42
N ALA A 19 -4.65 11.30 6.49
CA ALA A 19 -5.50 11.42 7.67
C ALA A 19 -6.14 10.09 8.05
N LEU A 20 -6.69 9.37 7.06
CA LEU A 20 -7.29 8.05 7.30
C LEU A 20 -6.25 7.01 7.74
N CYS A 21 -5.03 7.01 7.18
CA CYS A 21 -3.96 6.14 7.64
C CYS A 21 -3.63 6.40 9.12
N VAL A 22 -3.53 7.66 9.55
CA VAL A 22 -3.24 8.00 10.95
C VAL A 22 -4.40 7.62 11.87
N LEU A 23 -5.62 8.02 11.52
CA LEU A 23 -6.83 7.79 12.35
C LEU A 23 -7.18 6.31 12.50
N THR A 24 -6.77 5.45 11.56
CA THR A 24 -7.04 4.02 11.59
C THR A 24 -5.83 3.18 12.00
N LEU A 25 -4.79 3.79 12.58
CA LEU A 25 -3.55 3.11 12.99
C LEU A 25 -2.93 2.27 11.86
N GLY A 26 -3.02 2.76 10.62
CA GLY A 26 -2.50 2.10 9.44
C GLY A 26 -3.45 1.10 8.77
N ALA A 27 -4.63 0.78 9.32
CA ALA A 27 -5.55 -0.15 8.66
C ALA A 27 -6.02 0.37 7.29
N TYR A 28 -6.19 1.68 7.14
CA TYR A 28 -6.51 2.30 5.85
C TYR A 28 -5.38 2.14 4.82
N LEU A 29 -4.12 1.97 5.24
CA LEU A 29 -3.01 1.68 4.33
C LEU A 29 -3.26 0.36 3.60
N ILE A 30 -3.66 -0.68 4.34
CA ILE A 30 -3.96 -2.00 3.80
C ILE A 30 -5.16 -1.95 2.85
N TYR A 31 -6.23 -1.26 3.25
CA TYR A 31 -7.39 -1.03 2.37
C TYR A 31 -6.97 -0.33 1.06
N LYS A 32 -6.16 0.73 1.14
CA LYS A 32 -5.75 1.47 -0.05
C LYS A 32 -4.82 0.65 -0.95
N LEU A 33 -3.94 -0.16 -0.37
CA LEU A 33 -3.07 -1.09 -1.10
C LEU A 33 -3.87 -2.20 -1.80
N TYR A 34 -4.92 -2.71 -1.16
CA TYR A 34 -5.91 -3.58 -1.77
C TYR A 34 -6.59 -2.91 -2.97
N ARG A 35 -7.08 -1.68 -2.82
CA ARG A 35 -7.70 -0.93 -3.92
C ARG A 35 -6.78 -0.75 -5.12
N PHE A 36 -5.50 -0.41 -4.90
CA PHE A 36 -4.53 -0.35 -5.99
C PHE A 36 -4.33 -1.71 -6.66
N SER A 37 -4.27 -2.78 -5.88
CA SER A 37 -4.13 -4.14 -6.41
C SER A 37 -5.34 -4.56 -7.26
N CYS A 38 -6.56 -4.25 -6.83
CA CYS A 38 -7.77 -4.47 -7.62
C CYS A 38 -7.75 -3.67 -8.93
N GLN A 39 -7.41 -2.39 -8.86
CA GLN A 39 -7.31 -1.52 -10.04
C GLN A 39 -6.30 -2.06 -11.06
N ILE A 40 -5.12 -2.50 -10.59
CA ILE A 40 -4.09 -3.13 -11.43
C ILE A 40 -4.61 -4.43 -12.04
N ASN A 41 -5.20 -5.32 -11.23
CA ASN A 41 -5.64 -6.64 -11.66
C ASN A 41 -6.80 -6.63 -12.66
N GLN A 42 -7.67 -5.62 -12.58
CA GLN A 42 -8.84 -5.47 -13.44
C GLN A 42 -8.51 -4.82 -14.79
N HIS A 43 -7.54 -3.90 -14.82
CA HIS A 43 -7.31 -3.04 -15.99
C HIS A 43 -5.96 -3.31 -16.68
N THR A 44 -5.16 -4.26 -16.20
CA THR A 44 -3.83 -4.53 -16.75
C THR A 44 -3.47 -6.01 -16.69
N GLU A 45 -2.50 -6.42 -17.52
CA GLU A 45 -1.91 -7.76 -17.51
C GLU A 45 -0.94 -7.99 -16.33
N PHE A 46 -0.58 -6.94 -15.58
CA PHE A 46 0.42 -7.00 -14.49
C PHE A 46 -0.19 -7.49 -13.17
N LYS A 47 -0.90 -8.62 -13.21
CA LYS A 47 -1.71 -9.11 -12.09
C LYS A 47 -0.85 -9.48 -10.87
N ILE A 48 -1.38 -9.17 -9.70
CA ILE A 48 -0.90 -9.59 -8.38
C ILE A 48 -1.80 -10.74 -7.92
N SER A 49 -1.22 -11.82 -7.42
CA SER A 49 -1.96 -13.00 -6.97
C SER A 49 -3.01 -12.63 -5.91
N GLN A 50 -4.27 -12.99 -6.15
CA GLN A 50 -5.37 -12.78 -5.20
C GLN A 50 -5.14 -13.57 -3.91
N THR A 51 -4.65 -14.81 -4.02
CA THR A 51 -4.31 -15.64 -2.85
C THR A 51 -3.26 -14.97 -1.99
N PHE A 52 -2.23 -14.38 -2.60
CA PHE A 52 -1.22 -13.61 -1.86
C PHE A 52 -1.84 -12.40 -1.16
N ILE A 53 -2.70 -11.63 -1.85
CA ILE A 53 -3.39 -10.48 -1.28
C ILE A 53 -4.23 -10.89 -0.05
N PHE A 54 -5.07 -11.92 -0.18
CA PHE A 54 -5.92 -12.38 0.92
C PHE A 54 -5.13 -12.91 2.10
N LEU A 55 -4.06 -13.67 1.84
CA LEU A 55 -3.18 -14.16 2.90
C LEU A 55 -2.51 -13.01 3.65
N THR A 56 -1.98 -12.02 2.94
CA THR A 56 -1.37 -10.83 3.56
C THR A 56 -2.38 -10.05 4.40
N ILE A 57 -3.59 -9.83 3.90
CA ILE A 57 -4.66 -9.16 4.67
C ILE A 57 -5.02 -9.94 5.94
N ALA A 58 -5.10 -11.28 5.85
CA ALA A 58 -5.39 -12.13 7.01
C ALA A 58 -4.27 -12.05 8.07
N LEU A 59 -3.02 -12.17 7.65
CA LEU A 59 -1.84 -12.02 8.53
C LEU A 59 -1.81 -10.66 9.20
N TYR A 60 -2.03 -9.59 8.42
CA TYR A 60 -2.13 -8.23 8.96
C TYR A 60 -3.26 -8.12 9.97
N SER A 61 -4.45 -8.67 9.68
CA SER A 61 -5.61 -8.56 10.57
C SER A 61 -5.36 -9.27 11.90
N ILE A 62 -4.77 -10.47 11.89
CA ILE A 62 -4.39 -11.20 13.11
C ILE A 62 -3.37 -10.38 13.91
N SER A 63 -2.33 -9.89 13.23
CA SER A 63 -1.27 -9.08 13.81
C SER A 63 -1.80 -7.77 14.40
N PHE A 64 -2.74 -7.12 13.72
CA PHE A 64 -3.41 -5.91 14.19
C PHE A 64 -4.28 -6.19 15.43
N CYS A 65 -5.04 -7.29 15.44
CA CYS A 65 -5.81 -7.70 16.62
C CYS A 65 -4.91 -7.97 17.83
N HIS A 66 -3.75 -8.61 17.64
CA HIS A 66 -2.76 -8.78 18.70
C HIS A 66 -2.24 -7.44 19.24
N LEU A 67 -1.95 -6.47 18.35
CA LEU A 67 -1.55 -5.13 18.76
C LEU A 67 -2.63 -4.45 19.60
N ILE A 68 -3.88 -4.46 19.15
CA ILE A 68 -5.01 -3.86 19.89
C ILE A 68 -5.18 -4.55 21.25
N TYR A 69 -5.08 -5.88 21.30
CA TYR A 69 -5.17 -6.64 22.54
C TYR A 69 -4.03 -6.31 23.52
N GLY A 70 -2.79 -6.18 23.02
CA GLY A 70 -1.65 -5.75 23.82
C GLY A 70 -1.78 -4.31 24.34
N LEU A 71 -2.31 -3.39 23.52
CA LEU A 71 -2.58 -2.01 23.93
C LEU A 71 -3.71 -1.90 24.97
N ALA A 72 -4.71 -2.78 24.91
CA ALA A 72 -5.76 -2.86 25.93
C ALA A 72 -5.23 -3.43 27.26
N ASN A 73 -4.15 -4.21 27.22
CA ASN A 73 -3.58 -4.92 28.37
C ASN A 73 -2.12 -4.49 28.64
N LEU A 74 -1.84 -3.18 28.59
CA LEU A 74 -0.47 -2.64 28.78
C LEU A 74 0.22 -3.03 30.10
N HIS A 75 -0.54 -3.46 31.10
CA HIS A 75 -0.01 -3.94 32.38
C HIS A 75 0.73 -5.27 32.26
N ASP A 76 0.42 -6.09 31.24
CA ASP A 76 1.10 -7.35 30.97
C ASP A 76 1.84 -7.29 29.63
N LEU A 77 3.11 -6.91 29.72
CA LEU A 77 3.99 -6.77 28.56
C LEU A 77 4.32 -8.12 27.89
N THR A 78 4.08 -9.27 28.55
CA THR A 78 4.35 -10.58 27.95
C THR A 78 3.45 -10.87 26.75
N ILE A 79 2.23 -10.33 26.76
CA ILE A 79 1.30 -10.41 25.63
C ILE A 79 1.90 -9.70 24.40
N LEU A 80 2.44 -8.49 24.59
CA LEU A 80 3.02 -7.73 23.48
C LEU A 80 4.31 -8.39 22.96
N THR A 81 5.20 -8.87 23.85
CA THR A 81 6.46 -9.49 23.43
C THR A 81 6.25 -10.84 22.74
N SER A 82 5.28 -11.64 23.20
CA SER A 82 4.94 -12.92 22.55
C SER A 82 4.41 -12.74 21.12
N SER A 83 3.79 -11.60 20.81
CA SER A 83 3.25 -11.29 19.49
C SER A 83 4.28 -10.88 18.43
N ILE A 84 5.52 -10.52 18.84
CA ILE A 84 6.57 -9.99 17.94
C ILE A 84 6.83 -10.91 16.75
N GLY A 85 6.90 -12.23 16.97
CA GLY A 85 7.14 -13.19 15.89
C GLY A 85 6.09 -13.12 14.78
N SER A 86 4.81 -13.07 15.16
CA SER A 86 3.70 -12.93 14.20
C SER A 86 3.72 -11.59 13.46
N HIS A 87 4.09 -10.51 14.15
CA HIS A 87 4.26 -9.18 13.55
C HIS A 87 5.36 -9.15 12.49
N VAL A 88 6.50 -9.80 12.75
CA VAL A 88 7.62 -9.87 11.80
C VAL A 88 7.19 -10.58 10.51
N ILE A 89 6.50 -11.72 10.63
CA ILE A 89 6.01 -12.47 9.47
C ILE A 89 5.01 -11.62 8.67
N SER A 90 4.02 -11.00 9.33
CA SER A 90 3.08 -10.11 8.65
C SER A 90 3.79 -8.97 7.92
N SER A 91 4.77 -8.34 8.57
CA SER A 91 5.53 -7.22 8.01
C SER A 91 6.28 -7.58 6.73
N ILE A 92 6.83 -8.80 6.65
CA ILE A 92 7.50 -9.28 5.42
C ILE A 92 6.51 -9.37 4.26
N PHE A 93 5.31 -9.90 4.50
CA PHE A 93 4.25 -9.97 3.50
C PHE A 93 3.77 -8.58 3.08
N ASP A 94 3.57 -7.67 4.04
CA ASP A 94 3.17 -6.29 3.79
C ASP A 94 4.20 -5.56 2.91
N ILE A 95 5.48 -5.59 3.29
CA ILE A 95 6.58 -4.98 2.54
C ILE A 95 6.66 -5.56 1.13
N THR A 96 6.55 -6.88 1.00
CA THR A 96 6.56 -7.55 -0.31
C THR A 96 5.40 -7.05 -1.17
N TRP A 97 4.20 -6.92 -0.59
CA TRP A 97 3.04 -6.43 -1.31
C TRP A 97 3.19 -4.97 -1.78
N ILE A 98 3.73 -4.10 -0.91
CA ILE A 98 4.05 -2.71 -1.23
C ILE A 98 5.02 -2.64 -2.42
N ILE A 99 6.07 -3.47 -2.41
CA ILE A 99 7.04 -3.54 -3.51
C ILE A 99 6.38 -4.03 -4.81
N LEU A 100 5.52 -5.06 -4.72
CA LEU A 100 4.81 -5.59 -5.89
C LEU A 100 3.95 -4.52 -6.55
N VAL A 101 3.12 -3.81 -5.78
CA VAL A 101 2.25 -2.73 -6.24
C VAL A 101 3.08 -1.57 -6.81
N ARG A 102 4.14 -1.13 -6.10
CA ARG A 102 5.06 -0.09 -6.57
C ARG A 102 5.60 -0.40 -7.96
N ASN A 103 6.13 -1.61 -8.14
CA ASN A 103 6.74 -2.02 -9.39
C ASN A 103 5.72 -2.03 -10.52
N ARG A 104 4.47 -2.41 -10.23
CA ARG A 104 3.39 -2.48 -11.23
C ARG A 104 2.94 -1.07 -11.63
N ILE A 105 2.83 -0.15 -10.68
CA ILE A 105 2.57 1.26 -10.98
C ILE A 105 3.69 1.85 -11.85
N ASN A 106 4.96 1.55 -11.57
CA ASN A 106 6.09 2.00 -12.41
C ASN A 106 6.02 1.41 -13.83
N LEU A 107 5.65 0.13 -13.98
CA LEU A 107 5.45 -0.51 -15.29
C LEU A 107 4.30 0.12 -16.06
N ILE A 108 3.16 0.36 -15.39
CA ILE A 108 2.00 1.04 -15.99
C ILE A 108 2.37 2.44 -16.44
N ALA A 109 3.10 3.20 -15.61
CA ALA A 109 3.65 4.51 -15.96
C ALA A 109 4.72 4.45 -17.07
N GLY A 110 5.26 3.26 -17.35
CA GLY A 110 6.48 3.02 -18.11
C GLY A 110 7.58 4.01 -17.72
N SER A 111 7.79 4.16 -16.41
CA SER A 111 8.75 5.09 -15.82
C SER A 111 9.96 4.35 -15.27
N ASN A 112 11.15 4.86 -15.57
CA ASN A 112 12.45 4.36 -15.14
C ASN A 112 13.07 5.23 -14.04
N LYS A 113 14.17 4.76 -13.45
CA LYS A 113 14.90 5.50 -12.42
C LYS A 113 15.27 6.91 -12.92
N GLY A 114 14.87 7.94 -12.16
CA GLY A 114 15.08 9.35 -12.51
C GLY A 114 13.86 10.01 -13.16
N ASP A 115 12.92 9.23 -13.73
CA ASP A 115 11.72 9.80 -14.34
C ASP A 115 10.82 10.46 -13.29
N LYS A 116 10.13 11.53 -13.70
CA LYS A 116 9.24 12.29 -12.83
C LYS A 116 8.18 11.44 -12.14
N LEU A 117 7.62 10.44 -12.81
CA LEU A 117 6.58 9.56 -12.26
C LEU A 117 7.13 8.31 -11.55
N TRP A 118 8.44 8.10 -11.58
CA TRP A 118 9.05 6.94 -10.94
C TRP A 118 8.88 6.98 -9.43
N LEU A 119 8.33 5.90 -8.88
CA LEU A 119 8.20 5.70 -7.45
C LEU A 119 9.56 5.33 -6.87
N HIS A 120 10.20 6.23 -6.14
CA HIS A 120 11.46 5.94 -5.46
C HIS A 120 11.26 4.89 -4.34
N PRO A 121 12.10 3.85 -4.24
CA PRO A 121 11.97 2.81 -3.20
C PRO A 121 11.91 3.40 -1.79
N PHE A 122 12.92 4.18 -1.40
CA PHE A 122 13.00 4.81 -0.08
C PHE A 122 11.76 5.63 0.31
N LYS A 123 11.28 6.51 -0.59
CA LYS A 123 10.07 7.30 -0.34
C LYS A 123 8.83 6.42 -0.24
N THR A 124 8.77 5.34 -1.01
CA THR A 124 7.69 4.36 -0.96
C THR A 124 7.72 3.57 0.35
N SER A 125 8.89 3.23 0.88
CA SER A 125 9.02 2.54 2.17
C SER A 125 8.61 3.38 3.37
N ILE A 126 8.70 4.72 3.28
CA ILE A 126 8.27 5.61 4.36
C ILE A 126 6.79 5.97 4.22
N LEU A 127 6.39 6.42 3.03
CA LEU A 127 5.07 7.02 2.79
C LEU A 127 4.07 6.07 2.14
N HIS A 128 4.50 4.89 1.69
CA HIS A 128 3.62 3.81 1.23
C HIS A 128 2.60 4.27 0.19
N VAL A 129 1.32 3.95 0.42
CA VAL A 129 0.18 4.29 -0.43
C VAL A 129 -0.03 5.79 -0.60
N ILE A 130 0.44 6.62 0.33
CA ILE A 130 0.31 8.08 0.28
C ILE A 130 1.19 8.62 -0.85
N TYR A 131 2.44 8.15 -0.93
CA TYR A 131 3.36 8.53 -2.00
C TYR A 131 2.95 7.94 -3.35
N MET A 132 2.44 6.70 -3.37
CA MET A 132 1.86 6.11 -4.57
C MET A 132 0.70 6.96 -5.10
N GLN A 133 -0.24 7.35 -4.23
CA GLN A 133 -1.37 8.18 -4.63
C GLN A 133 -0.92 9.56 -5.13
N HIS A 134 0.07 10.17 -4.48
CA HIS A 134 0.63 11.44 -4.93
C HIS A 134 1.20 11.35 -6.36
N LYS A 135 1.95 10.28 -6.68
CA LYS A 135 2.48 10.06 -8.03
C LYS A 135 1.41 9.74 -9.07
N ILE A 136 0.40 8.95 -8.69
CA ILE A 136 -0.76 8.67 -9.55
C ILE A 136 -1.48 9.98 -9.90
N ASN A 137 -1.79 10.81 -8.90
CA ASN A 137 -2.43 12.11 -9.12
C ASN A 137 -1.60 13.00 -10.05
N GLN A 138 -0.28 13.05 -9.84
CA GLN A 138 0.63 13.81 -10.70
C GLN A 138 0.60 13.33 -12.16
N GLY A 139 0.52 12.02 -12.38
CA GLY A 139 0.43 11.44 -13.72
C GLY A 139 -0.93 11.67 -14.39
N LEU A 140 -2.02 11.67 -13.62
CA LEU A 140 -3.38 11.91 -14.12
C LEU A 140 -3.63 13.40 -14.41
N ALA A 141 -3.21 14.31 -13.54
CA ALA A 141 -3.38 15.75 -13.74
C ALA A 141 -2.68 16.26 -15.01
N LYS A 142 -1.54 15.66 -15.40
CA LYS A 142 -0.82 16.02 -16.62
C LYS A 142 -1.54 15.57 -17.90
N ASN A 143 -2.44 14.60 -17.82
CA ASN A 143 -3.22 14.11 -18.97
C ASN A 143 -4.60 14.79 -19.08
N ALA A 144 -4.93 15.71 -18.17
CA ALA A 144 -6.19 16.45 -18.15
C ALA A 144 -6.08 17.81 -18.88
N ILE A 145 -4.97 18.06 -19.59
CA ILE A 145 -4.72 19.23 -20.43
C ILE A 145 -4.40 18.74 -21.84
#